data_AF-A0A929D9R0-F1
#
_entry.id   AF-A0A929D9R0-F1
#
_cell.length_a   1.000
_cell.length_b   1.000
_cell.length_c   1.000
_cell.angle_alpha   90.00
_cell.angle_beta   90.00
_cell.angle_gamma   90.00
#
_symmetry.space_group_name_H-M   'P 1'
#
loop_
_entity.id
_entity.type
_entity.pdbx_description
1 polymer ?
#
loop_
_entity_poly.entity_id
_entity_poly.type
_entity_poly.pdbx_seq_one_letter_code
_entity_poly.pdbx_strand_id
1 'polypeptide(L)'
;MYVKNRDELTSHGNQDLRKAALDIVEYALHRVNPYRATRELVHLEGASLRVGQLGFDLSQRGDVYILGAGKASLPIAQALEDVLGDRIRDSLVVVKEGQETSTRIVKLREASHPVPDTRGFEAAKEM
;
A
#
# COMPACT_ATOMS: atom_id res chain seq x y z
N MET A 1 7.57 1.80 -14.84
CA MET A 1 7.81 3.16 -15.36
C MET A 1 6.54 3.95 -15.15
N TYR A 2 6.62 5.01 -14.36
CA TYR A 2 5.50 5.87 -14.02
C TYR A 2 5.25 6.94 -15.08
N VAL A 3 6.33 7.50 -15.65
CA VAL A 3 6.30 8.51 -16.71
C VAL A 3 6.11 7.80 -18.04
N LYS A 4 4.87 7.72 -18.50
CA LYS A 4 4.49 6.95 -19.70
C LYS A 4 4.95 7.58 -21.01
N ASN A 5 5.14 8.90 -21.04
CA ASN A 5 5.56 9.65 -22.23
C ASN A 5 7.03 10.09 -22.17
N ARG A 6 7.89 9.25 -21.58
CA ARG A 6 9.33 9.52 -21.43
C ARG A 6 10.01 9.88 -22.76
N ASP A 7 9.71 9.15 -23.82
CA ASP A 7 10.33 9.35 -25.13
C ASP A 7 9.98 10.73 -25.70
N GLU A 8 8.71 11.13 -25.59
CA GLU A 8 8.26 12.47 -25.97
C GLU A 8 9.01 13.56 -25.17
N LEU A 9 9.05 13.43 -23.84
CA LEU A 9 9.69 14.39 -22.96
C LEU A 9 11.21 14.49 -23.15
N THR A 10 11.86 13.46 -23.67
CA THR A 10 13.32 13.42 -23.92
C THR A 10 13.68 13.67 -25.38
N SER A 11 12.70 13.84 -26.27
CA SER A 11 12.93 14.05 -27.71
C SER A 11 13.43 15.46 -28.07
N HIS A 12 13.35 16.43 -27.16
CA HIS A 12 13.61 17.83 -27.46
C HIS A 12 14.26 18.60 -26.30
N GLY A 13 14.81 19.80 -26.58
CA GLY A 13 15.50 20.63 -25.59
C GLY A 13 16.83 20.03 -25.13
N ASN A 14 17.21 20.28 -23.87
CA ASN A 14 18.38 19.65 -23.27
C ASN A 14 18.06 18.20 -22.88
N GLN A 15 18.32 17.28 -23.81
CA GLN A 15 17.92 15.87 -23.68
C GLN A 15 18.60 15.16 -22.51
N ASP A 16 19.88 15.45 -22.25
CA ASP A 16 20.63 14.78 -21.18
C ASP A 16 20.11 15.18 -19.79
N LEU A 17 19.88 16.47 -19.55
CA LEU A 17 19.28 16.92 -18.29
C LEU A 17 17.85 16.44 -18.13
N ARG A 18 17.08 16.33 -19.22
CA ARG A 18 15.72 15.77 -19.19
C ARG A 18 15.71 14.30 -18.81
N LYS A 19 16.60 13.49 -19.40
CA LYS A 19 16.77 12.08 -19.02
C LYS A 19 17.14 11.94 -17.54
N ALA A 20 18.14 12.70 -17.09
CA ALA A 20 18.55 12.70 -15.68
C ALA A 20 17.41 13.10 -14.72
N ALA A 21 16.65 14.14 -15.06
CA ALA A 21 15.50 14.56 -14.26
C ALA A 21 14.42 13.47 -14.19
N LEU A 22 14.12 12.81 -15.32
CA LEU A 22 13.13 11.72 -15.34
C LEU A 22 13.63 10.49 -14.58
N ASP A 23 14.93 10.20 -14.57
CA ASP A 23 15.49 9.11 -13.77
C ASP A 23 15.35 9.37 -12.28
N ILE A 24 15.58 10.60 -11.83
CA ILE A 24 15.35 11.02 -10.44
C ILE A 24 13.88 10.87 -10.07
N VAL A 25 12.96 11.32 -10.93
CA VAL A 25 11.50 11.22 -10.70
C VAL A 25 11.06 9.77 -10.64
N GLU A 26 11.48 8.93 -11.60
CA GLU A 26 11.16 7.50 -11.61
C GLU A 26 11.68 6.80 -10.36
N TYR A 27 12.93 7.09 -9.96
CA TYR A 27 13.51 6.55 -8.74
C TYR A 27 12.68 6.94 -7.51
N ALA A 28 12.34 8.23 -7.37
CA ALA A 28 11.55 8.73 -6.26
C ALA A 28 10.16 8.06 -6.22
N LEU A 29 9.45 8.01 -7.35
CA LEU A 29 8.12 7.38 -7.47
C LEU A 29 8.16 5.89 -7.17
N HIS A 30 9.21 5.19 -7.62
CA HIS A 30 9.41 3.78 -7.27
C HIS A 30 9.66 3.57 -5.78
N ARG A 31 10.42 4.45 -5.12
CA ARG A 31 10.70 4.36 -3.68
C ARG A 31 9.48 4.65 -2.82
N VAL A 32 8.57 5.52 -3.26
CA VAL A 32 7.34 5.85 -2.51
C VAL A 32 6.14 4.99 -2.90
N ASN A 33 6.34 3.93 -3.70
CA ASN A 33 5.29 2.97 -4.00
C ASN A 33 4.81 2.28 -2.69
N PRO A 34 3.53 2.41 -2.28
CA PRO A 34 3.10 1.93 -0.96
C PRO A 34 3.24 0.41 -0.77
N TYR A 35 2.99 -0.38 -1.82
CA TYR A 35 3.17 -1.83 -1.77
C TYR A 35 4.64 -2.18 -1.52
N ARG A 36 5.56 -1.61 -2.31
CA ARG A 36 7.00 -1.87 -2.18
C ARG A 36 7.54 -1.39 -0.85
N ALA A 37 7.20 -0.16 -0.45
CA ALA A 37 7.63 0.42 0.82
C ALA A 37 7.17 -0.45 2.01
N THR A 38 5.94 -0.99 1.95
CA THR A 38 5.44 -1.90 2.99
C THR A 38 6.19 -3.23 2.99
N ARG A 39 6.46 -3.83 1.81
CA ARG A 39 7.25 -5.07 1.68
C ARG A 39 8.71 -4.92 2.15
N GLU A 40 9.29 -3.74 2.00
CA GLU A 40 10.64 -3.42 2.51
C GLU A 40 10.65 -3.15 4.02
N LEU A 41 9.53 -2.71 4.59
CA LEU A 41 9.43 -2.35 6.01
C LEU A 41 9.00 -3.53 6.87
N VAL A 42 8.13 -4.40 6.36
CA VAL A 42 7.46 -5.46 7.11
C VAL A 42 7.94 -6.83 6.63
N HIS A 43 8.48 -7.62 7.56
CA HIS A 43 9.00 -8.95 7.29
C HIS A 43 8.52 -9.94 8.35
N LEU A 44 8.16 -11.14 7.92
CA LEU A 44 7.80 -12.24 8.81
C LEU A 44 8.73 -13.43 8.54
N GLU A 45 9.46 -13.86 9.57
CA GLU A 45 10.28 -15.07 9.55
C GLU A 45 9.82 -16.01 10.67
N GLY A 46 9.15 -17.10 10.30
CA GLY A 46 8.52 -18.00 11.26
C GLY A 46 7.42 -17.29 12.06
N ALA A 47 7.69 -17.01 13.33
CA ALA A 47 6.81 -16.22 14.20
C ALA A 47 7.35 -14.81 14.49
N SER A 48 8.56 -14.47 14.03
CA SER A 48 9.17 -13.17 14.29
C SER A 48 8.73 -12.17 13.22
N LEU A 49 7.83 -11.25 13.59
CA LEU A 49 7.42 -10.12 12.78
C LEU A 49 8.33 -8.93 13.05
N ARG A 50 8.92 -8.37 12.00
CA ARG A 50 9.69 -7.14 12.05
C ARG A 50 8.97 -6.04 11.28
N VAL A 51 8.85 -4.87 11.89
CA VAL A 51 8.33 -3.64 11.27
C VAL A 51 9.38 -2.55 11.46
N GLY A 52 10.20 -2.33 10.44
CA GLY A 52 11.38 -1.48 10.54
C GLY A 52 12.35 -1.98 11.63
N GLN A 53 12.49 -1.19 12.71
CA GLN A 53 13.33 -1.55 13.86
C GLN A 53 12.56 -2.27 14.98
N LEU A 54 11.23 -2.36 14.88
CA LEU A 54 10.40 -3.02 15.89
C LEU A 54 10.32 -4.52 15.59
N GLY A 55 10.48 -5.34 16.63
CA GLY A 55 10.38 -6.80 16.55
C GLY A 55 9.29 -7.33 17.48
N PHE A 56 8.53 -8.30 16.98
CA PHE A 56 7.44 -8.94 17.70
C PHE A 56 7.51 -10.46 17.50
N ASP A 57 7.50 -11.21 18.60
CA ASP A 57 7.28 -12.67 18.54
C ASP A 57 5.78 -12.96 18.57
N LEU A 58 5.23 -13.32 17.41
CA LEU A 58 3.82 -13.65 17.22
C LEU A 58 3.39 -14.96 17.89
N SER A 59 4.32 -15.80 18.37
CA SER A 59 3.94 -16.99 19.15
C SER A 59 3.51 -16.63 20.58
N GLN A 60 3.99 -15.48 21.08
CA GLN A 60 3.65 -14.94 22.39
C GLN A 60 2.59 -13.83 22.31
N ARG A 61 2.20 -13.46 21.09
CA ARG A 61 1.18 -12.44 20.83
C ARG A 61 -0.07 -13.15 20.32
N GLY A 62 -1.23 -12.57 20.59
CA GLY A 62 -2.50 -13.10 20.13
C GLY A 62 -2.73 -12.89 18.64
N ASP A 63 -4.00 -12.80 18.27
CA ASP A 63 -4.47 -12.61 16.91
C ASP A 63 -3.91 -11.35 16.23
N VAL A 64 -3.62 -11.44 14.93
CA VAL A 64 -3.17 -10.31 14.09
C VAL A 64 -4.34 -9.74 13.32
N TYR A 65 -4.56 -8.43 13.45
CA TYR A 65 -5.62 -7.71 12.74
C TYR A 65 -5.03 -6.66 11.80
N ILE A 66 -5.69 -6.45 10.66
CA ILE A 66 -5.34 -5.37 9.73
C ILE A 66 -6.49 -4.38 9.65
N LEU A 67 -6.27 -3.16 10.13
CA LEU A 67 -7.20 -2.05 9.99
C LEU A 67 -6.54 -0.91 9.23
N GLY A 68 -7.26 -0.25 8.33
CA GLY A 68 -6.71 0.89 7.61
C GLY A 68 -7.74 1.67 6.80
N ALA A 69 -7.43 2.90 6.45
CA ALA A 69 -8.25 3.73 5.57
C ALA A 69 -7.37 4.65 4.73
N GLY A 70 -7.79 4.95 3.50
CA GLY A 70 -7.11 5.92 2.63
C GLY A 70 -6.80 5.43 1.21
N LYS A 71 -6.43 6.37 0.33
CA LYS A 71 -6.21 6.10 -1.11
C LYS A 71 -5.07 5.12 -1.39
N ALA A 72 -4.06 5.10 -0.53
CA ALA A 72 -2.89 4.24 -0.64
C ALA A 72 -3.06 2.92 0.14
N SER A 73 -4.17 2.72 0.84
CA SER A 73 -4.32 1.60 1.76
C SER A 73 -4.51 0.27 1.05
N LEU A 74 -5.01 0.27 -0.19
CA LEU A 74 -5.14 -0.94 -1.00
C LEU A 74 -3.79 -1.62 -1.30
N PRO A 75 -2.79 -0.94 -1.91
CA PRO A 75 -1.48 -1.55 -2.10
C PRO A 75 -0.75 -1.88 -0.80
N ILE A 76 -1.00 -1.17 0.30
CA ILE A 76 -0.46 -1.52 1.62
C ILE A 76 -1.09 -2.82 2.13
N ALA A 77 -2.41 -2.96 2.02
CA ALA A 77 -3.15 -4.17 2.41
C ALA A 77 -2.68 -5.39 1.62
N GLN A 78 -2.49 -5.25 0.30
CA GLN A 78 -1.91 -6.29 -0.56
C GLN A 78 -0.52 -6.72 -0.08
N ALA A 79 0.35 -5.77 0.26
CA ALA A 79 1.67 -6.09 0.79
C ALA A 79 1.60 -6.81 2.14
N LEU A 80 0.70 -6.39 3.03
CA LEU A 80 0.51 -7.02 4.34
C LEU A 80 -0.05 -8.44 4.23
N GLU A 81 -1.03 -8.70 3.36
CA GLU A 81 -1.50 -10.08 3.13
C GLU A 81 -0.41 -10.98 2.55
N ASP A 82 0.42 -10.44 1.65
CA ASP A 82 1.52 -11.21 1.06
C ASP A 82 2.63 -11.54 2.08
N VAL A 83 2.73 -10.78 3.18
CA VAL A 83 3.71 -11.02 4.25
C VAL A 83 3.13 -11.89 5.36
N LEU A 84 1.88 -11.62 5.77
CA LEU A 84 1.28 -12.22 6.96
C LEU A 84 0.45 -13.47 6.63
N GLY A 85 -0.14 -13.54 5.43
CA GLY A 85 -0.97 -14.68 4.99
C GLY A 85 -2.02 -15.07 6.02
N ASP A 86 -2.09 -16.37 6.31
CA ASP A 86 -3.06 -16.98 7.23
C ASP A 86 -2.89 -16.56 8.70
N ARG A 87 -1.86 -15.77 9.04
CA ARG A 87 -1.73 -15.17 10.37
C ARG A 87 -2.75 -14.08 10.63
N ILE A 88 -3.35 -13.52 9.58
CA ILE A 88 -4.38 -12.49 9.70
C ILE A 88 -5.66 -13.14 10.23
N ARG A 89 -6.05 -12.76 11.44
CA ARG A 89 -7.29 -13.22 12.08
C ARG A 89 -8.51 -12.58 11.46
N ASP A 90 -8.49 -11.26 11.35
CA ASP A 90 -9.52 -10.47 10.69
C ASP A 90 -8.93 -9.15 10.16
N SER A 91 -9.68 -8.49 9.28
CA SER A 91 -9.22 -7.27 8.63
C SER A 91 -10.38 -6.43 8.11
N LEU A 92 -10.15 -5.12 8.02
CA LEU A 92 -11.02 -4.18 7.34
C LEU A 92 -10.22 -2.99 6.84
N VAL A 93 -10.24 -2.74 5.54
CA VAL A 93 -9.59 -1.58 4.93
C VAL A 93 -10.58 -0.77 4.10
N VAL A 94 -10.69 0.52 4.40
CA VAL A 94 -11.56 1.46 3.67
C VAL A 94 -10.77 2.14 2.56
N VAL A 95 -11.25 1.97 1.33
CA VAL A 95 -10.64 2.52 0.12
C VAL A 95 -11.58 3.49 -0.58
N LYS A 96 -11.04 4.31 -1.47
CA LYS A 96 -11.87 5.18 -2.32
C LYS A 96 -12.66 4.29 -3.29
N GLU A 97 -13.93 4.61 -3.47
CA GLU A 97 -14.76 4.01 -4.53
C GLU A 97 -14.10 4.00 -5.92
N GLY A 98 -14.30 2.91 -6.66
CA GLY A 98 -13.83 2.77 -8.03
C GLY A 98 -12.34 2.41 -8.14
N GLN A 99 -11.74 1.86 -7.09
CA GLN A 99 -10.42 1.23 -7.21
C GLN A 99 -10.57 -0.16 -7.84
N GLU A 100 -9.99 -0.36 -9.02
CA GLU A 100 -10.16 -1.56 -9.86
C GLU A 100 -9.42 -2.82 -9.38
N THR A 101 -8.83 -2.80 -8.18
CA THR A 101 -7.98 -3.90 -7.68
C THR A 101 -8.52 -4.48 -6.39
N SER A 102 -8.20 -5.74 -6.11
CA SER A 102 -8.68 -6.49 -4.94
C SER A 102 -7.53 -7.04 -4.08
N THR A 103 -7.92 -7.54 -2.92
CA THR A 103 -7.12 -8.29 -1.96
C THR A 103 -7.67 -9.72 -1.86
N ARG A 104 -6.85 -10.68 -1.40
CA ARG A 104 -7.23 -12.08 -1.24
C ARG A 104 -7.76 -12.38 0.16
N ILE A 105 -7.14 -11.79 1.17
CA ILE A 105 -7.47 -12.02 2.59
C ILE A 105 -8.11 -10.78 3.19
N VAL A 106 -7.59 -9.59 2.86
CA VAL A 106 -8.05 -8.35 3.49
C VAL A 106 -9.46 -7.97 3.02
N LYS A 107 -10.39 -7.71 3.94
CA LYS A 107 -11.74 -7.21 3.58
C LYS A 107 -11.66 -5.73 3.19
N LEU A 108 -12.29 -5.38 2.07
CA LEU A 108 -12.35 -4.00 1.58
C LEU A 108 -13.76 -3.41 1.74
N ARG A 109 -13.82 -2.13 2.10
CA ARG A 109 -15.02 -1.30 2.03
C ARG A 109 -14.71 -0.08 1.17
N GLU A 110 -15.58 0.21 0.22
CA GLU A 110 -15.47 1.43 -0.56
C GLU A 110 -16.26 2.56 0.09
N ALA A 111 -15.69 3.76 0.07
CA ALA A 111 -16.35 4.99 0.51
C ALA A 111 -16.08 6.15 -0.45
N SER A 112 -16.95 7.16 -0.38
CA SER A 112 -16.80 8.38 -1.19
C SER A 112 -15.58 9.21 -0.74
N HIS A 113 -14.97 9.88 -1.71
CA HIS A 113 -13.95 10.92 -1.51
C HIS A 113 -14.00 11.88 -2.71
N PRO A 114 -13.99 13.22 -2.52
CA PRO A 114 -13.51 13.92 -1.30
C PRO A 114 -14.56 14.19 -0.22
N VAL A 115 -15.85 14.09 -0.54
CA VAL A 115 -16.93 14.33 0.42
C VAL A 115 -17.31 13.00 1.07
N PRO A 116 -17.31 12.88 2.42
CA PRO A 116 -17.70 11.64 3.11
C PRO A 116 -19.16 11.24 2.82
N ASP A 117 -19.45 9.96 2.93
CA ASP A 117 -20.78 9.39 2.80
C ASP A 117 -21.08 8.36 3.89
N THR A 118 -22.30 7.84 3.90
CA THR A 118 -22.76 6.84 4.89
C THR A 118 -21.94 5.56 4.83
N ARG A 119 -21.42 5.16 3.67
CA ARG A 119 -20.56 3.97 3.53
C ARG A 119 -19.29 4.12 4.35
N GLY A 120 -18.64 5.29 4.29
CA GLY A 120 -17.47 5.60 5.11
C GLY A 120 -17.78 5.60 6.60
N PHE A 121 -18.93 6.14 7.01
CA PHE A 121 -19.38 6.14 8.41
C PHE A 121 -19.63 4.73 8.94
N GLU A 122 -20.35 3.89 8.20
CA GLU A 122 -20.65 2.52 8.64
C GLU A 122 -19.39 1.65 8.67
N ALA A 123 -18.47 1.81 7.70
CA ALA A 123 -17.20 1.09 7.75
C ALA A 123 -16.34 1.50 8.96
N ALA A 124 -16.38 2.77 9.38
CA ALA A 124 -15.69 3.22 10.59
C ALA A 124 -16.32 2.69 11.89
N LYS A 125 -17.62 2.36 11.88
CA LYS A 125 -18.29 1.68 13.01
C LYS A 125 -18.02 0.17 13.05
N GLU A 126 -17.72 -0.43 11.90
CA GLU A 126 -17.35 -1.85 11.76
C GLU A 126 -15.91 -2.10 12.23
N MET A 127 -15.02 -1.11 12.12
CA MET A 127 -13.64 -1.13 12.67
C MET A 127 -13.61 -1.18 14.19
#